data_AF-A0A2E4CZ35-F1
#
_entry.id   AF-A0A2E4CZ35-F1
#
_cell.length_a   1.000
_cell.length_b   1.000
_cell.length_c   1.000
_cell.angle_alpha   90.00
_cell.angle_beta   90.00
_cell.angle_gamma   90.00
#
_symmetry.space_group_name_H-M   'P 1'
#
loop_
_entity.id
_entity.type
_entity.pdbx_description
1 polymer ?
#
loop_
_entity_poly.entity_id
_entity_poly.type
_entity_poly.pdbx_seq_one_letter_code
_entity_poly.pdbx_strand_id
1 'polypeptide(L)' 'MTLAELSDALSMLVSQTYGESSIVFLENASREVEIGIHDYEMGSTQPVRFDVYVAHEGDPPSPISDIIF' A
#
# COMPACT_ATOMS: atom_id res chain seq x y z
N MET A 1 -0.18 -7.18 -13.10
CA MET A 1 0.59 -5.93 -13.23
C MET A 1 1.89 -6.26 -13.95
N THR A 2 2.19 -5.55 -15.03
CA THR A 2 3.47 -5.68 -15.72
C THR A 2 4.53 -4.83 -15.00
N LEU A 3 5.81 -5.13 -15.24
CA LEU A 3 6.91 -4.34 -14.66
C LEU A 3 6.86 -2.86 -15.09
N ALA A 4 6.36 -2.59 -16.30
CA ALA A 4 6.20 -1.23 -16.82
C ALA A 4 5.11 -0.46 -16.05
N GLU A 5 3.94 -1.07 -15.85
CA GLU A 5 2.84 -0.46 -15.08
C GLU A 5 3.23 -0.18 -13.63
N LEU A 6 4.02 -1.08 -13.02
CA LEU A 6 4.55 -0.88 -11.67
C LEU A 6 5.54 0.29 -11.62
N SER A 7 6.48 0.36 -12.56
CA SER A 7 7.47 1.43 -12.65
C SER A 7 6.80 2.80 -12.80
N ASP A 8 5.77 2.91 -13.63
CA ASP A 8 5.03 4.16 -13.84
C ASP A 8 4.26 4.56 -12.58
N ALA A 9 3.57 3.61 -11.92
CA ALA A 9 2.84 3.87 -10.68
C ALA A 9 3.79 4.35 -9.56
N LEU A 10 4.95 3.71 -9.40
CA LEU A 10 5.96 4.13 -8.42
C LEU A 10 6.55 5.50 -8.76
N SER A 11 6.80 5.79 -10.04
CA SER A 11 7.32 7.09 -10.48
C SER A 11 6.33 8.22 -10.22
N MET A 12 5.04 7.99 -10.47
CA MET A 12 3.98 8.94 -10.11
C MET A 12 3.94 9.19 -8.61
N LEU A 13 4.04 8.14 -7.80
CA LEU A 13 3.95 8.19 -6.35
C LEU A 13 5.16 8.90 -5.71
N VAL A 14 6.38 8.67 -6.23
CA VAL A 14 7.58 9.45 -5.85
C VAL A 14 7.45 10.92 -6.26
N SER A 15 6.88 11.19 -7.43
CA SER A 15 6.71 12.57 -7.92
C SER A 15 5.71 13.36 -7.09
N GLN A 16 4.60 12.72 -6.67
CA GLN A 16 3.58 13.34 -5.83
C GLN A 16 4.08 13.69 -4.43
N THR A 17 5.07 12.94 -3.95
CA THR A 17 5.60 13.06 -2.59
C THR A 17 6.90 13.85 -2.53
N TYR A 18 7.31 14.46 -3.65
CA TYR A 18 8.56 15.22 -3.82
C TYR A 18 9.82 14.46 -3.35
N GLY A 19 9.77 13.12 -3.31
CA GLY A 19 10.84 12.27 -2.78
C GLY A 19 10.97 12.24 -1.25
N GLU A 20 10.03 12.83 -0.50
CA GLU A 20 10.03 12.89 0.98
C GLU A 20 9.19 11.79 1.64
N SER A 21 8.56 10.91 0.85
CA SER A 21 7.80 9.77 1.36
C SER A 21 8.63 8.50 1.56
N SER A 22 8.27 7.78 2.63
CA SER A 22 8.60 6.37 2.75
C SER A 22 7.60 5.54 1.94
N ILE A 23 8.10 4.61 1.12
CA ILE A 23 7.24 3.68 0.37
C ILE A 23 7.26 2.33 1.07
N VAL A 24 6.08 1.81 1.40
CA VAL A 24 5.89 0.49 2.01
C VAL A 24 5.32 -0.48 0.98
N PHE A 25 5.94 -1.65 0.89
CA PHE A 25 5.60 -2.70 -0.05
C PHE A 25 5.11 -3.93 0.71
N LEU A 26 3.94 -4.46 0.36
CA LEU A 26 3.44 -5.74 0.81
C LEU A 26 3.15 -6.60 -0.43
N GLU A 27 4.06 -7.49 -0.75
CA GLU A 27 3.97 -8.35 -1.94
C GLU A 27 3.53 -9.76 -1.54
N ASN A 28 2.79 -10.41 -2.44
CA ASN A 28 2.40 -11.81 -2.33
C ASN A 28 1.64 -12.13 -1.03
N ALA A 29 0.86 -11.18 -0.51
CA ALA A 29 0.05 -11.40 0.68
C ALA A 29 -1.19 -12.24 0.31
N SER A 30 -1.33 -13.41 0.93
CA SER A 30 -2.48 -14.29 0.73
C SER A 30 -3.49 -14.18 1.87
N ARG A 31 -4.79 -14.06 1.52
CA ARG A 31 -5.90 -14.06 2.47
C ARG A 31 -7.08 -14.85 1.92
N GLU A 32 -7.76 -15.56 2.80
CA GLU A 32 -9.05 -16.19 2.51
C GLU A 32 -10.14 -15.13 2.56
N VAL A 33 -10.80 -14.88 1.42
CA VAL A 33 -11.83 -13.84 1.28
C VAL A 33 -13.05 -14.42 0.58
N GLU A 34 -14.24 -14.06 1.03
CA GLU A 34 -15.47 -14.35 0.30
C GLU A 34 -15.61 -13.37 -0.87
N ILE A 35 -15.43 -13.88 -2.09
CA ILE A 35 -15.45 -13.11 -3.33
C ILE A 35 -15.98 -14.00 -4.46
N GLY A 36 -16.75 -13.42 -5.38
CA GLY A 36 -17.36 -14.17 -6.49
C GLY A 36 -18.70 -13.59 -6.92
N ILE A 37 -19.22 -14.05 -8.05
CA ILE A 37 -20.57 -13.67 -8.55
C ILE A 37 -21.51 -14.86 -8.70
N HIS A 38 -20.99 -16.09 -8.61
CA HIS A 38 -21.80 -17.29 -8.73
C HIS A 38 -22.34 -17.73 -7.38
N ASP A 39 -23.53 -18.34 -7.38
CA ASP A 39 -24.19 -18.81 -6.17
C ASP A 39 -23.35 -19.80 -5.35
N TYR A 40 -22.48 -20.58 -6.01
CA TYR A 40 -21.58 -21.53 -5.33
C TYR A 40 -20.37 -20.85 -4.65
N GLU A 41 -20.13 -19.56 -4.93
CA GLU A 41 -19.07 -18.77 -4.30
C GLU A 41 -19.57 -18.05 -3.04
N MET A 42 -20.90 -17.85 -2.91
CA MET A 42 -21.51 -17.21 -1.73
C MET A 42 -21.32 -18.06 -0.48
N GLY A 43 -20.84 -17.45 0.60
CA GLY A 43 -20.50 -18.11 1.85
C GLY A 43 -19.25 -19.01 1.79
N SER A 44 -18.52 -19.02 0.68
CA SER A 44 -17.27 -19.78 0.50
C SER A 44 -16.07 -18.84 0.39
N THR A 45 -15.04 -19.06 1.22
CA THR A 45 -13.80 -18.29 1.13
C THR A 45 -12.89 -18.85 0.04
N GLN A 46 -12.17 -17.95 -0.62
CA GLN A 46 -11.21 -18.27 -1.66
C GLN A 46 -9.87 -17.55 -1.37
N PRO A 47 -8.71 -18.16 -1.71
CA PRO A 47 -7.43 -17.50 -1.56
C PRO A 47 -7.27 -16.36 -2.56
N VAL A 48 -7.11 -15.14 -2.06
CA VAL A 48 -6.83 -13.94 -2.85
C VAL A 48 -5.42 -13.45 -2.55
N ARG A 49 -4.66 -13.16 -3.61
CA ARG A 49 -3.32 -12.56 -3.52
C ARG A 49 -3.41 -11.04 -3.69
N PHE A 50 -2.82 -10.33 -2.75
CA PHE A 50 -2.73 -8.88 -2.74
C PHE A 50 -1.27 -8.45 -2.86
N ASP A 51 -1.04 -7.48 -3.75
CA ASP A 51 0.18 -6.69 -3.82
C ASP A 51 -0.21 -5.24 -3.49
N VAL A 52 0.30 -4.70 -2.39
CA VAL A 52 -0.07 -3.39 -1.86
C VAL A 52 1.16 -2.48 -1.79
N TYR A 53 1.01 -1.27 -2.30
CA TYR A 53 2.04 -0.24 -2.37
C TYR A 53 1.49 1.03 -1.73
N VAL A 54 2.17 1.55 -0.71
CA VAL A 54 1.72 2.71 0.08
C VAL A 54 2.80 3.78 0.11
N ALA A 55 2.43 5.02 -0.21
CA ALA A 55 3.24 6.20 0.07
C ALA A 55 2.88 6.74 1.45
N HIS A 56 3.88 6.97 2.30
CA HIS A 56 3.70 7.63 3.59
C HIS A 56 4.63 8.83 3.69
N GLU A 57 4.07 10.04 3.61
CA GLU A 57 4.76 11.25 4.02
C GLU A 57 4.85 11.25 5.54
N GLY A 58 6.07 11.34 6.08
CA GLY A 58 6.22 11.57 7.52
C GLY A 58 5.60 12.91 7.88
N ASP A 59 4.95 13.02 9.04
CA ASP A 59 4.65 14.33 9.60
C ASP A 59 5.97 15.12 9.71
N PRO A 60 6.00 16.41 9.32
CA PRO A 60 7.16 17.24 9.60
C PRO A 60 7.47 17.13 11.09
N PRO A 61 8.74 17.05 11.52
CA PRO A 61 9.07 16.93 12.92
C PRO A 61 8.35 18.06 13.67
N SER A 62 7.41 17.69 14.55
CA SER A 62 6.80 18.65 15.46
C SER A 62 7.97 19.34 16.17
N PRO A 63 8.04 20.68 16.21
CA PRO A 63 9.14 21.33 16.89
C PRO A 63 9.16 20.79 18.31
N ILE A 64 10.23 20.06 18.64
CA ILE A 64 10.51 19.62 20.00
C ILE A 64 10.51 20.91 20.80
N SER A 65 9.42 21.15 21.53
CA SER A 65 9.41 22.17 22.56
C SER A 65 10.33 21.58 23.61
N ASP A 66 11.61 21.92 23.55
CA ASP A 66 12.59 21.58 24.56
C ASP A 66 12.00 21.98 25.92
N ILE A 67 11.53 20.97 26.65
CA ILE A 67 11.13 21.12 28.04
C ILE A 67 12.43 21.31 28.80
N ILE A 68 12.77 22.58 29.04
CA ILE A 68 13.86 22.99 29.93
C ILE A 68 13.47 22.53 31.34
N PHE A 69 14.24 21.59 31.89
CA PHE A 69 14.24 21.21 33.31
C PHE A 69 15.02 22.24 34.14
#